data_AF-A0A9X6TIN0-F1
#
_entry.id   AF-A0A9X6TIN0-F1
#
_cell.length_a   1.000
_cell.length_b   1.000
_cell.length_c   1.000
_cell.angle_alpha   90.00
_cell.angle_beta   90.00
_cell.angle_gamma   90.00
#
_symmetry.space_group_name_H-M   'P 1'
#
loop_
_entity.id
_entity.type
_entity.pdbx_description
1 polymer ?
#
loop_
_entity_poly.entity_id
_entity_poly.type
_entity_poly.pdbx_seq_one_letter_code
_entity_poly.pdbx_strand_id
1 'polypeptide(L)'
;MKIPKNIESHLFKQLSNLVSNEKKERMKRLLNSCDINRTLIGDLLIRSLICQKYKINNKEIRFIYNKYGKPFVEKISDFHFNVSHSGEWVVCTTANFNVGIDIEKVSEIEAFKLAKEFFSAEEFYDISNMNSDEKINYFYDLWTLKESYIKTIGKGLYTPLNSFSIKKESRTSISYKNIPKNFYFKQYNIDPNYKLSACATRDEFPQEIIIKDIYTICQTIYKFESKEKINAED
;
A
#
# COMPACT_ATOMS: atom_id res chain seq x y z
N MET A 1 8.82 -4.27 0.19
CA MET A 1 10.24 -3.90 0.40
C MET A 1 10.43 -3.46 1.85
N LYS A 2 11.48 -3.94 2.51
CA LYS A 2 11.87 -3.47 3.84
C LYS A 2 12.79 -2.25 3.67
N ILE A 3 12.51 -1.16 4.37
CA ILE A 3 13.27 0.08 4.31
C ILE A 3 14.58 -0.13 5.08
N PRO A 4 15.74 0.24 4.51
CA PRO A 4 17.00 0.28 5.25
C PRO A 4 16.90 1.20 6.47
N LYS A 5 17.43 0.77 7.62
CA LYS A 5 17.39 1.57 8.87
C LYS A 5 17.99 2.96 8.69
N ASN A 6 19.07 3.05 7.90
CA ASN A 6 19.71 4.30 7.52
C ASN A 6 19.85 4.36 5.99
N ILE A 7 19.35 5.43 5.39
CA ILE A 7 19.64 5.79 4.00
C ILE A 7 20.66 6.93 4.05
N GLU A 8 21.86 6.69 3.54
CA GLU A 8 22.92 7.70 3.52
C GLU A 8 22.46 8.95 2.75
N SER A 9 22.93 10.13 3.16
CA SER A 9 22.49 11.42 2.59
C SER A 9 22.73 11.52 1.09
N HIS A 10 23.85 10.98 0.60
CA HIS A 10 24.16 10.94 -0.83
C HIS A 10 23.15 10.08 -1.59
N LEU A 11 22.90 8.87 -1.11
CA LEU A 11 21.93 7.95 -1.69
C LEU A 11 20.52 8.57 -1.65
N PHE A 12 20.12 9.17 -0.54
CA PHE A 12 18.83 9.86 -0.42
C PHE A 12 18.66 10.96 -1.48
N LYS A 13 19.70 11.76 -1.73
CA LYS A 13 19.70 12.81 -2.76
C LYS A 13 19.54 12.21 -4.17
N GLN A 14 20.24 11.12 -4.46
CA GLN A 14 20.12 10.41 -5.75
C GLN A 14 18.71 9.87 -5.96
N LEU A 15 18.16 9.17 -4.95
CA LEU A 15 16.80 8.63 -4.97
C LEU A 15 15.75 9.72 -5.12
N SER A 16 15.92 10.84 -4.41
CA SER A 16 15.00 11.98 -4.49
C SER A 16 14.94 12.57 -5.90
N ASN A 17 16.01 12.47 -6.69
CA ASN A 17 16.01 12.95 -8.08
C ASN A 17 15.16 12.09 -9.03
N LEU A 18 14.81 10.86 -8.62
CA LEU A 18 13.99 9.93 -9.42
C LEU A 18 12.48 10.13 -9.23
N VAL A 19 12.05 10.97 -8.29
CA VAL A 19 10.63 11.29 -8.07
C VAL A 19 10.27 12.67 -8.62
N SER A 20 8.97 12.90 -8.84
CA SER A 20 8.48 14.17 -9.37
C SER A 20 8.71 15.35 -8.41
N ASN A 21 8.69 16.57 -8.94
CA ASN A 21 8.84 17.76 -8.11
C ASN A 21 7.69 17.90 -7.10
N GLU A 22 6.47 17.55 -7.47
CA GLU A 22 5.32 17.53 -6.55
C GLU A 22 5.56 16.55 -5.39
N LYS A 23 6.19 15.40 -5.67
CA LYS A 23 6.58 14.44 -4.62
C LYS A 23 7.65 15.02 -3.71
N LYS A 24 8.67 15.68 -4.25
CA LYS A 24 9.71 16.38 -3.47
C LYS A 24 9.09 17.42 -2.53
N GLU A 25 8.18 18.26 -3.03
CA GLU A 25 7.48 19.26 -2.22
C GLU A 25 6.58 18.62 -1.15
N ARG A 26 5.93 17.50 -1.45
CA ARG A 26 5.20 16.72 -0.44
C ARG A 26 6.12 16.21 0.66
N MET A 27 7.29 15.67 0.32
CA MET A 27 8.23 15.14 1.30
C MET A 27 8.79 16.24 2.22
N LYS A 28 9.03 17.45 1.71
CA LYS A 28 9.48 18.60 2.53
C LYS A 28 8.51 19.00 3.65
N ARG A 29 7.23 18.65 3.53
CA ARG A 29 6.19 18.94 4.53
C ARG A 29 6.11 17.90 5.65
N LEU A 30 6.83 16.78 5.52
CA LEU A 30 6.86 15.73 6.54
C LEU A 30 7.88 16.07 7.61
N LEU A 31 7.52 15.82 8.87
CA LEU A 31 8.34 16.20 10.02
C LEU A 31 9.41 15.15 10.36
N ASN A 32 9.14 13.87 10.12
CA ASN A 32 10.04 12.79 10.49
C ASN A 32 10.65 12.08 9.26
N SER A 33 11.92 11.70 9.40
CA SER A 33 12.70 11.04 8.34
C SER A 33 12.14 9.68 7.93
N CYS A 34 11.52 8.95 8.86
CA CYS A 34 10.90 7.65 8.58
C CYS A 34 9.74 7.77 7.56
N ASP A 35 8.87 8.77 7.72
CA ASP A 35 7.77 9.05 6.79
C ASP A 35 8.26 9.57 5.44
N ILE A 36 9.32 10.38 5.45
CA ILE A 36 9.99 10.81 4.23
C ILE A 36 10.51 9.60 3.46
N ASN A 37 11.22 8.69 4.14
CA ASN A 37 11.75 7.47 3.54
C ASN A 37 10.64 6.57 3.02
N ARG A 38 9.59 6.31 3.82
CA ARG A 38 8.40 5.54 3.38
C ARG A 38 7.75 6.13 2.13
N THR A 39 7.59 7.45 2.10
CA THR A 39 6.97 8.18 0.98
C THR A 39 7.83 8.11 -0.28
N LEU A 40 9.14 8.36 -0.16
CA LEU A 40 10.10 8.28 -1.25
C LEU A 40 10.12 6.88 -1.86
N ILE A 41 10.30 5.89 -0.99
CA ILE A 41 10.41 4.48 -1.38
C ILE A 41 9.13 3.96 -2.01
N GLY A 42 7.95 4.32 -1.47
CA GLY A 42 6.67 3.94 -2.06
C GLY A 42 6.48 4.48 -3.48
N ASP A 43 6.92 5.71 -3.72
CA ASP A 43 6.87 6.32 -5.06
C ASP A 43 7.80 5.60 -6.04
N LEU A 44 9.04 5.34 -5.64
CA LEU A 44 10.04 4.65 -6.46
C LEU A 44 9.64 3.21 -6.77
N LEU A 45 9.03 2.51 -5.80
CA LEU A 45 8.56 1.15 -5.99
C LEU A 45 7.53 1.10 -7.12
N ILE A 46 6.51 1.97 -7.09
CA ILE A 46 5.50 2.02 -8.16
C ILE A 46 6.10 2.47 -9.49
N ARG A 47 6.95 3.49 -9.50
CA ARG A 47 7.64 3.96 -10.71
C ARG A 47 8.42 2.83 -11.38
N SER A 48 9.17 2.04 -10.60
CA SER A 48 9.93 0.90 -11.13
C SER A 48 9.03 -0.14 -11.80
N LEU A 49 7.86 -0.45 -11.21
CA LEU A 49 6.90 -1.39 -11.77
C LEU A 49 6.27 -0.85 -13.06
N ILE A 50 5.96 0.44 -13.11
CA ILE A 50 5.42 1.10 -14.31
C ILE A 50 6.45 1.07 -15.44
N CYS A 51 7.69 1.50 -15.19
CA CYS A 51 8.77 1.46 -16.18
C CYS A 51 8.96 0.03 -16.71
N GLN A 52 8.97 -0.96 -15.81
CA GLN A 52 9.15 -2.36 -16.20
C GLN A 52 7.99 -2.89 -17.04
N LYS A 53 6.74 -2.60 -16.66
CA LYS A 53 5.54 -3.13 -17.32
C LYS A 53 5.28 -2.47 -18.67
N TYR A 54 5.36 -1.14 -18.73
CA TYR A 54 5.00 -0.36 -19.92
C TYR A 54 6.18 0.08 -20.76
N LYS A 55 7.42 -0.19 -20.31
CA LYS A 55 8.66 0.17 -21.02
C LYS A 55 8.79 1.69 -21.27
N ILE A 56 8.17 2.51 -20.44
CA ILE A 56 8.21 3.98 -20.52
C ILE A 56 9.32 4.58 -19.65
N ASN A 57 9.78 5.78 -20.00
CA ASN A 57 10.76 6.49 -19.19
C ASN A 57 10.12 6.97 -17.87
N ASN A 58 10.88 6.92 -16.79
CA ASN A 58 10.43 7.38 -15.47
C ASN A 58 9.98 8.86 -15.47
N LYS A 59 10.61 9.71 -16.30
CA LYS A 59 10.25 11.12 -16.46
C LYS A 59 8.88 11.33 -17.10
N GLU A 60 8.38 10.36 -17.86
CA GLU A 60 7.06 10.42 -18.49
C GLU A 60 5.93 10.04 -17.53
N ILE A 61 6.25 9.37 -16.41
CA ILE A 61 5.26 8.93 -15.44
C ILE A 61 4.66 10.13 -14.70
N ARG A 62 3.38 10.39 -15.00
CA ARG A 62 2.56 11.38 -14.33
C ARG A 62 1.47 10.69 -13.50
N PHE A 63 1.39 11.05 -12.22
CA PHE A 63 0.32 10.58 -11.35
C PHE A 63 -0.79 11.62 -11.26
N ILE A 64 -2.02 11.19 -11.49
CA ILE A 64 -3.24 11.97 -11.27
C ILE A 64 -4.00 11.37 -10.09
N TYR A 65 -4.91 12.15 -9.49
CA TYR A 65 -5.63 11.74 -8.29
C TYR A 65 -7.12 11.91 -8.50
N ASN A 66 -7.92 10.96 -8.01
CA ASN A 66 -9.37 11.18 -7.95
C ASN A 66 -9.71 12.23 -6.87
N LYS A 67 -10.98 12.62 -6.78
CA LYS A 67 -11.48 13.58 -5.79
C LYS A 67 -11.27 13.18 -4.31
N TYR A 68 -10.89 11.93 -4.04
CA TYR A 68 -10.61 11.39 -2.71
C TYR A 68 -9.12 11.12 -2.47
N GLY A 69 -8.24 11.48 -3.41
CA GLY A 69 -6.80 11.31 -3.28
C GLY A 69 -6.24 9.93 -3.65
N LYS A 70 -7.02 9.02 -4.25
CA LYS A 70 -6.49 7.77 -4.81
C LYS A 70 -5.67 8.07 -6.09
N PRO A 71 -4.40 7.65 -6.17
CA PRO A 71 -3.56 7.93 -7.33
C PRO A 71 -3.84 6.97 -8.50
N PHE A 72 -3.63 7.47 -9.72
CA PHE A 72 -3.69 6.76 -11.00
C PHE A 72 -2.54 7.23 -11.89
N VAL A 73 -2.18 6.46 -12.91
CA VAL A 73 -1.19 6.88 -13.91
C VAL A 73 -1.92 7.54 -15.07
N GLU A 74 -1.51 8.75 -15.43
CA GLU A 74 -2.07 9.46 -16.58
C GLU A 74 -1.90 8.62 -17.85
N LYS A 75 -2.93 8.53 -18.68
CA LYS A 75 -2.95 7.79 -19.97
C LYS A 75 -2.79 6.26 -19.88
N ILE A 76 -2.79 5.66 -18.68
CA ILE A 76 -2.76 4.21 -18.51
C ILE A 76 -3.96 3.77 -17.66
N SER A 77 -5.15 3.70 -18.28
CA SER A 77 -6.42 3.40 -17.61
C SER A 77 -6.43 2.04 -16.92
N ASP A 78 -5.78 1.04 -17.54
CA ASP A 78 -5.82 -0.36 -17.09
C ASP A 78 -4.70 -0.69 -16.11
N PHE A 79 -4.08 0.34 -15.50
CA PHE A 79 -3.10 0.17 -14.43
C PHE A 79 -3.62 0.72 -13.12
N HIS A 80 -4.23 -0.17 -12.35
CA HIS A 80 -4.61 0.11 -10.99
C HIS A 80 -3.49 -0.29 -10.06
N PHE A 81 -3.17 0.58 -9.11
CA PHE A 81 -2.20 0.27 -8.08
C PHE A 81 -2.62 0.85 -6.75
N ASN A 82 -2.02 0.33 -5.69
CA ASN A 82 -2.12 0.91 -4.36
C ASN A 82 -0.83 0.68 -3.60
N VAL A 83 -0.49 1.61 -2.71
CA VAL A 83 0.71 1.56 -1.87
C VAL A 83 0.27 1.71 -0.43
N SER A 84 0.85 0.92 0.46
CA SER A 84 0.76 1.12 1.89
C SER A 84 2.15 1.00 2.53
N HIS A 85 2.33 1.64 3.68
CA HIS A 85 3.57 1.61 4.40
C HIS A 85 3.32 1.78 5.90
N SER A 86 4.01 0.98 6.71
CA SER A 86 3.95 1.07 8.17
C SER A 86 5.24 0.50 8.73
N GLY A 87 5.73 1.11 9.82
CA GLY A 87 7.03 0.77 10.40
C GLY A 87 8.16 0.74 9.36
N GLU A 88 8.79 -0.43 9.20
CA GLU A 88 9.92 -0.69 8.31
C GLU A 88 9.50 -1.15 6.91
N TRP A 89 8.20 -1.28 6.61
CA TRP A 89 7.74 -1.89 5.37
C TRP A 89 7.03 -0.89 4.46
N VAL A 90 7.31 -1.04 3.15
CA VAL A 90 6.52 -0.47 2.06
C VAL A 90 6.04 -1.62 1.18
N VAL A 91 4.74 -1.66 0.92
CA VAL A 91 4.10 -2.66 0.08
C VAL A 91 3.32 -1.97 -1.03
N CYS A 92 3.21 -2.64 -2.17
CA CYS A 92 2.32 -2.21 -3.23
C CYS A 92 1.62 -3.39 -3.88
N THR A 93 0.48 -3.12 -4.49
CA THR A 93 -0.24 -4.04 -5.37
C THR A 93 -0.52 -3.35 -6.69
N THR A 94 -0.55 -4.11 -7.78
CA THR A 94 -0.88 -3.62 -9.12
C THR A 94 -1.73 -4.65 -9.86
N ALA A 95 -2.75 -4.20 -10.60
CA ALA A 95 -3.59 -5.06 -11.43
C ALA A 95 -4.22 -4.27 -12.58
N ASN A 96 -4.94 -4.95 -13.47
CA ASN A 96 -5.83 -4.34 -14.48
C ASN A 96 -7.28 -4.21 -14.00
N PHE A 97 -7.49 -4.26 -12.69
CA PHE A 97 -8.76 -4.07 -12.01
C PHE A 97 -8.52 -3.39 -10.66
N ASN A 98 -9.57 -2.88 -10.02
CA ASN A 98 -9.42 -2.17 -8.75
C ASN A 98 -8.82 -3.07 -7.67
N VAL A 99 -7.72 -2.58 -7.09
CA VAL A 99 -6.98 -3.20 -6.00
C VAL A 99 -6.67 -2.19 -4.90
N GLY A 100 -6.48 -2.71 -3.69
CA GLY A 100 -6.06 -2.00 -2.50
C GLY A 100 -5.21 -2.91 -1.62
N ILE A 101 -4.25 -2.34 -0.91
CA ILE A 101 -3.36 -3.07 0.00
C ILE A 101 -3.17 -2.24 1.26
N ASP A 102 -3.07 -2.90 2.40
CA ASP A 102 -2.74 -2.26 3.64
C ASP A 102 -1.79 -3.09 4.48
N ILE A 103 -0.82 -2.42 5.12
CA ILE A 103 0.13 -3.02 6.05
C ILE A 103 0.17 -2.18 7.31
N GLU A 104 0.10 -2.82 8.47
CA GLU A 104 0.27 -2.15 9.75
C GLU A 104 1.21 -2.89 10.68
N LYS A 105 2.07 -2.13 11.36
CA LYS A 105 2.92 -2.64 12.44
C LYS A 105 2.04 -2.85 13.67
N VAL A 106 2.02 -4.08 14.17
CA VAL A 106 1.36 -4.41 15.42
C VAL A 106 2.07 -3.69 16.55
N SER A 107 1.31 -2.93 17.33
CA SER A 107 1.78 -2.23 18.53
C SER A 107 0.67 -2.18 19.57
N GLU A 108 1.04 -2.06 20.84
CA GLU A 108 0.10 -2.03 21.98
C GLU A 108 -0.75 -0.74 22.05
N ILE A 109 -0.59 0.19 21.10
CA ILE A 109 -1.31 1.47 21.06
C ILE A 109 -2.80 1.22 20.89
N GLU A 110 -3.63 1.93 21.69
CA GLU A 110 -5.07 2.27 21.63
C GLU A 110 -6.04 1.42 20.76
N ALA A 111 -5.70 0.18 20.42
CA ALA A 111 -6.41 -0.69 19.49
C ALA A 111 -7.87 -0.84 19.90
N PHE A 112 -8.11 -1.04 21.20
CA PHE A 112 -9.44 -1.17 21.75
C PHE A 112 -10.28 0.11 21.64
N LYS A 113 -9.67 1.28 21.85
CA LYS A 113 -10.34 2.58 21.74
C LYS A 113 -10.68 2.88 20.28
N LEU A 114 -9.74 2.64 19.36
CA LEU A 114 -9.96 2.79 17.92
C LEU A 114 -11.03 1.81 17.41
N ALA A 115 -11.02 0.56 17.88
CA ALA A 115 -12.07 -0.41 17.56
C ALA A 115 -13.46 0.11 17.97
N LYS A 116 -13.58 0.65 19.19
CA LYS A 116 -14.83 1.22 19.69
C LYS A 116 -15.33 2.40 18.84
N GLU A 117 -14.42 3.21 18.32
CA GLU A 117 -14.75 4.42 17.55
C GLU A 117 -15.06 4.11 16.08
N PHE A 118 -14.29 3.21 15.45
CA PHE A 118 -14.31 3.04 14.00
C PHE A 118 -14.95 1.74 13.53
N PHE A 119 -15.01 0.69 14.35
CA PHE A 119 -15.55 -0.60 13.89
C PHE A 119 -17.06 -0.71 14.10
N SER A 120 -17.68 -1.65 13.39
CA SER A 120 -19.08 -1.99 13.61
C SER A 120 -19.29 -2.61 15.00
N ALA A 121 -20.53 -2.56 15.51
CA ALA A 121 -20.87 -3.13 16.80
C ALA A 121 -20.54 -4.64 16.90
N GLU A 122 -20.70 -5.38 15.80
CA GLU A 122 -20.37 -6.80 15.72
C GLU A 122 -18.86 -7.04 15.84
N GLU A 123 -18.04 -6.30 15.09
CA GLU A 123 -16.57 -6.40 15.15
C GLU A 123 -16.03 -5.99 16.53
N PHE A 124 -16.59 -4.93 17.12
CA PHE A 124 -16.21 -4.50 18.46
C PHE A 124 -16.60 -5.53 19.53
N TYR A 125 -17.75 -6.18 19.38
CA TYR A 125 -18.16 -7.28 20.26
C TYR A 125 -17.19 -8.46 20.16
N ASP A 126 -16.81 -8.88 18.96
CA ASP A 126 -15.83 -9.94 18.73
C ASP A 126 -14.50 -9.62 19.43
N ILE A 127 -13.95 -8.43 19.21
CA ILE A 127 -12.70 -7.96 19.83
C ILE A 127 -12.81 -7.94 21.36
N SER A 128 -13.95 -7.49 21.90
CA SER A 128 -14.14 -7.32 23.35
C SER A 128 -14.08 -8.62 24.13
N ASN A 129 -14.47 -9.74 23.52
CA ASN A 129 -14.50 -11.06 24.14
C ASN A 129 -13.17 -11.84 24.03
N MET A 130 -12.14 -11.28 23.39
CA MET A 130 -10.81 -11.91 23.26
C MET A 130 -9.88 -11.55 24.43
N ASN A 131 -8.89 -12.41 24.69
CA ASN A 131 -7.78 -12.09 25.59
C ASN A 131 -6.89 -10.97 25.01
N SER A 132 -5.99 -10.39 25.82
CA SER A 132 -5.24 -9.18 25.44
C SER A 132 -4.44 -9.31 24.14
N ASP A 133 -3.74 -10.42 23.95
CA ASP A 133 -2.81 -10.59 22.84
C ASP A 133 -3.54 -10.93 21.54
N GLU A 134 -4.60 -11.76 21.64
CA GLU A 134 -5.50 -12.05 20.54
C GLU A 134 -6.26 -10.80 20.10
N LYS A 135 -6.73 -9.99 21.06
CA LYS A 135 -7.45 -8.74 20.83
C LYS A 135 -6.64 -7.77 19.97
N ILE A 136 -5.36 -7.56 20.29
CA ILE A 136 -4.48 -6.67 19.52
C ILE A 136 -4.29 -7.22 18.11
N ASN A 137 -3.96 -8.51 17.99
CA ASN A 137 -3.73 -9.14 16.68
C ASN A 137 -4.97 -9.10 15.79
N TYR A 138 -6.14 -9.42 16.34
CA TYR A 138 -7.41 -9.43 15.63
C TYR A 138 -7.84 -8.01 15.24
N PHE A 139 -7.59 -7.01 16.09
CA PHE A 139 -7.78 -5.61 15.72
C PHE A 139 -6.99 -5.24 14.46
N TYR A 140 -5.68 -5.52 14.41
CA TYR A 140 -4.87 -5.19 13.23
C TYR A 140 -5.23 -6.04 11.99
N ASP A 141 -5.71 -7.28 12.20
CA ASP A 141 -6.29 -8.08 11.11
C ASP A 141 -7.49 -7.35 10.50
N LEU A 142 -8.45 -6.94 11.32
CA LEU A 142 -9.64 -6.21 10.85
C LEU A 142 -9.26 -4.84 10.28
N TRP A 143 -8.37 -4.09 10.94
CA TRP A 143 -7.94 -2.77 10.49
C TRP A 143 -7.39 -2.83 9.06
N THR A 144 -6.42 -3.71 8.82
CA THR A 144 -5.82 -3.84 7.49
C THR A 144 -6.80 -4.36 6.44
N LEU A 145 -7.72 -5.27 6.81
CA LEU A 145 -8.78 -5.72 5.90
C LEU A 145 -9.69 -4.56 5.50
N LYS A 146 -10.17 -3.78 6.46
CA LYS A 146 -11.06 -2.63 6.23
C LYS A 146 -10.35 -1.52 5.43
N GLU A 147 -9.11 -1.19 5.78
CA GLU A 147 -8.29 -0.22 5.05
C GLU A 147 -8.01 -0.65 3.60
N SER A 148 -7.69 -1.93 3.38
CA SER A 148 -7.47 -2.46 2.03
C SER A 148 -8.74 -2.35 1.16
N TYR A 149 -9.93 -2.53 1.74
CA TYR A 149 -11.21 -2.33 1.05
C TYR A 149 -11.45 -0.86 0.69
N ILE A 150 -11.33 0.08 1.64
CA ILE A 150 -11.58 1.49 1.36
C ILE A 150 -10.55 2.07 0.36
N LYS A 151 -9.31 1.53 0.37
CA LYS A 151 -8.27 1.81 -0.64
C LYS A 151 -8.64 1.24 -2.00
N THR A 152 -9.31 0.08 -2.06
CA THR A 152 -9.78 -0.53 -3.31
C THR A 152 -10.88 0.31 -3.97
N ILE A 153 -11.91 0.70 -3.23
CA ILE A 153 -12.99 1.57 -3.74
C ILE A 153 -12.52 3.01 -4.00
N GLY A 154 -11.42 3.42 -3.37
CA GLY A 154 -10.79 4.72 -3.60
C GLY A 154 -11.56 5.91 -3.06
N LYS A 155 -12.36 5.72 -2.01
CA LYS A 155 -13.08 6.79 -1.31
C LYS A 155 -12.41 7.19 0.00
N GLY A 156 -11.43 6.42 0.48
CA GLY A 156 -10.76 6.68 1.76
C GLY A 156 -11.75 6.81 2.92
N LEU A 157 -11.47 7.73 3.84
CA LEU A 157 -12.28 7.97 5.05
C LEU A 157 -13.68 8.56 4.78
N TYR A 158 -14.03 8.88 3.52
CA TYR A 158 -15.42 9.17 3.16
C TYR A 158 -16.33 7.94 3.21
N THR A 159 -15.77 6.75 3.44
CA THR A 159 -16.51 5.53 3.76
C THR A 159 -16.34 5.23 5.25
N PRO A 160 -17.37 5.45 6.10
CA PRO A 160 -17.28 5.16 7.52
C PRO A 160 -16.96 3.68 7.75
N LEU A 161 -15.94 3.40 8.56
CA LEU A 161 -15.51 2.02 8.81
C LEU A 161 -16.57 1.19 9.54
N ASN A 162 -17.48 1.83 10.27
CA ASN A 162 -18.60 1.17 10.94
C ASN A 162 -19.81 0.90 10.02
N SER A 163 -19.79 1.34 8.76
CA SER A 163 -20.89 1.12 7.80
C SER A 163 -20.91 -0.29 7.19
N PHE A 164 -19.83 -1.05 7.36
CA PHE A 164 -19.67 -2.42 6.90
C PHE A 164 -18.94 -3.24 7.96
N SER A 165 -19.08 -4.55 7.89
CA SER A 165 -18.45 -5.48 8.84
C SER A 165 -17.64 -6.52 8.08
N ILE A 166 -16.47 -6.85 8.60
CA ILE A 166 -15.61 -7.94 8.13
C ILE A 166 -15.39 -8.87 9.33
N LYS A 167 -15.44 -10.18 9.09
CA LYS A 167 -15.12 -11.18 10.08
C LYS A 167 -14.12 -12.17 9.51
N LYS A 168 -13.06 -12.43 10.26
CA LYS A 168 -12.05 -13.41 9.92
C LYS A 168 -12.41 -14.72 10.61
N GLU A 169 -13.07 -15.61 9.87
CA GLU A 169 -13.55 -16.90 10.39
C GLU A 169 -12.40 -17.90 10.60
N SER A 170 -11.36 -17.80 9.78
CA SER A 170 -10.17 -18.65 9.90
C SER A 170 -8.94 -17.92 9.35
N ARG A 171 -7.79 -18.62 9.26
CA ARG A 171 -6.60 -18.08 8.61
C ARG A 171 -6.79 -17.73 7.13
N THR A 172 -7.75 -18.38 6.46
CA THR A 172 -7.96 -18.26 5.00
C THR A 172 -9.37 -17.83 4.63
N SER A 173 -10.31 -17.84 5.58
CA SER A 173 -11.72 -17.52 5.34
C SER A 173 -12.10 -16.18 5.95
N ILE A 174 -12.62 -15.29 5.10
CA ILE A 174 -13.07 -13.95 5.46
C ILE A 174 -14.51 -13.79 4.98
N SER A 175 -15.41 -13.46 5.89
CA SER A 175 -16.81 -13.13 5.61
C SER A 175 -17.03 -11.63 5.82
N TYR A 176 -18.07 -11.07 5.21
CA TYR A 176 -18.37 -9.64 5.32
C TYR A 176 -19.85 -9.34 5.13
N LYS A 177 -20.27 -8.17 5.65
CA LYS A 177 -21.61 -7.59 5.50
C LYS A 177 -21.49 -6.17 4.94
N ASN A 178 -22.47 -5.76 4.13
CA ASN A 178 -22.54 -4.45 3.48
C ASN A 178 -21.33 -4.10 2.58
N ILE A 179 -20.66 -5.13 2.05
CA ILE A 179 -19.67 -5.03 0.98
C ILE A 179 -20.24 -5.75 -0.25
N PRO A 180 -20.13 -5.21 -1.47
CA PRO A 180 -20.58 -5.90 -2.68
C PRO A 180 -19.86 -7.26 -2.85
N LYS A 181 -20.58 -8.27 -3.37
CA LYS A 181 -20.07 -9.65 -3.50
C LYS A 181 -18.88 -9.83 -4.45
N ASN A 182 -18.58 -8.84 -5.27
CA ASN A 182 -17.45 -8.86 -6.20
C ASN A 182 -16.14 -8.37 -5.58
N PHE A 183 -16.06 -8.27 -4.24
CA PHE A 183 -14.83 -7.96 -3.52
C PHE A 183 -14.28 -9.21 -2.85
N TYR A 184 -12.97 -9.38 -2.98
CA TYR A 184 -12.21 -10.50 -2.45
C TYR A 184 -11.08 -9.97 -1.58
N PHE A 185 -10.65 -10.78 -0.63
CA PHE A 185 -9.63 -10.42 0.35
C PHE A 185 -8.59 -11.52 0.47
N LYS A 186 -7.33 -11.14 0.65
CA LYS A 186 -6.26 -12.07 1.02
C LYS A 186 -5.32 -11.42 2.01
N GLN A 187 -5.02 -12.14 3.08
CA GLN A 187 -3.97 -11.73 4.02
C GLN A 187 -2.67 -12.44 3.70
N TYR A 188 -1.57 -11.75 3.96
CA TYR A 188 -0.22 -12.28 3.75
C TYR A 188 0.61 -12.12 5.01
N ASN A 189 1.48 -13.09 5.27
CA ASN A 189 2.48 -13.00 6.33
C ASN A 189 3.81 -12.58 5.71
N ILE A 190 4.30 -11.40 6.10
CA ILE A 190 5.60 -10.88 5.67
C ILE A 190 6.58 -10.71 6.84
N ASP A 191 6.04 -10.41 8.03
CA ASP A 191 6.78 -10.19 9.26
C ASP A 191 5.80 -10.44 10.42
N PRO A 192 6.18 -11.19 11.48
CA PRO A 192 5.27 -11.53 12.57
C PRO A 192 4.75 -10.30 13.34
N ASN A 193 5.45 -9.17 13.27
CA ASN A 193 5.04 -7.93 13.92
C ASN A 193 4.14 -7.05 13.04
N TYR A 194 3.66 -7.57 11.91
CA TYR A 194 2.85 -6.81 10.96
C TYR A 194 1.64 -7.62 10.51
N LYS A 195 0.55 -6.90 10.22
CA LYS A 195 -0.59 -7.44 9.47
C LYS A 195 -0.57 -6.84 8.08
N LEU A 196 -0.86 -7.65 7.07
CA LEU A 196 -0.89 -7.24 5.67
C LEU A 196 -2.11 -7.86 5.00
N SER A 197 -2.96 -7.01 4.44
CA SER A 197 -4.19 -7.39 3.78
C SER A 197 -4.27 -6.75 2.39
N ALA A 198 -4.73 -7.51 1.42
CA ALA A 198 -5.04 -7.04 0.08
C ALA A 198 -6.54 -7.24 -0.20
N CYS A 199 -7.12 -6.30 -0.95
CA CYS A 199 -8.48 -6.39 -1.44
C CYS A 199 -8.50 -6.13 -2.96
N ALA A 200 -9.36 -6.84 -3.67
CA ALA A 200 -9.46 -6.80 -5.11
C ALA A 200 -10.90 -7.01 -5.58
N THR A 201 -11.19 -6.52 -6.79
CA THR A 201 -12.49 -6.72 -7.47
C THR A 201 -12.56 -8.00 -8.31
N ARG A 202 -11.49 -8.80 -8.29
CA ARG A 202 -11.38 -10.15 -8.88
C ARG A 202 -10.59 -11.04 -7.93
N ASP A 203 -10.91 -12.32 -7.89
CA ASP A 203 -10.24 -13.31 -7.06
C ASP A 203 -8.94 -13.82 -7.71
N GLU A 204 -8.02 -12.88 -7.95
CA GLU A 204 -6.76 -13.12 -8.68
C GLU A 204 -5.58 -12.66 -7.82
N PHE A 205 -5.34 -13.37 -6.71
CA PHE A 205 -4.25 -13.04 -5.80
C PHE A 205 -3.00 -13.91 -6.03
N PRO A 206 -1.79 -13.32 -6.04
CA PRO A 206 -0.57 -14.12 -6.09
C PRO A 206 -0.44 -15.00 -4.84
N GLN A 207 0.21 -16.15 -4.99
CA GLN A 207 0.47 -17.02 -3.84
C GLN A 207 1.51 -16.43 -2.89
N GLU A 208 2.50 -15.71 -3.43
CA GLU A 208 3.62 -15.17 -2.68
C GLU A 208 3.81 -13.67 -2.93
N ILE A 209 4.46 -13.00 -1.99
CA ILE A 209 4.88 -11.61 -2.12
C ILE A 209 6.28 -11.56 -2.72
N ILE A 210 6.45 -10.74 -3.74
CA ILE A 210 7.77 -10.48 -4.32
C ILE A 210 8.47 -9.40 -3.48
N ILE A 211 9.54 -9.77 -2.80
CA ILE A 211 10.40 -8.83 -2.09
C ILE A 211 11.37 -8.20 -3.08
N LYS A 212 11.40 -6.86 -3.09
CA LYS A 212 12.37 -6.05 -3.83
C LYS A 212 13.26 -5.32 -2.84
N ASP A 213 14.50 -5.08 -3.24
CA ASP A 213 15.44 -4.18 -2.58
C ASP A 213 15.59 -2.87 -3.38
N ILE A 214 16.26 -1.89 -2.76
CA ILE A 214 16.40 -0.55 -3.30
C ILE A 214 17.26 -0.51 -4.58
N TYR A 215 18.25 -1.39 -4.68
CA TYR A 215 19.15 -1.45 -5.82
C TYR A 215 18.40 -1.98 -7.05
N THR A 216 17.62 -3.05 -6.88
CA THR A 216 16.78 -3.64 -7.93
C THR A 216 15.77 -2.64 -8.50
N ILE A 217 15.09 -1.84 -7.66
CA ILE A 217 14.13 -0.84 -8.16
C ILE A 217 14.84 0.32 -8.89
N CYS A 218 15.99 0.77 -8.40
CA CYS A 218 16.78 1.82 -9.04
C CYS A 218 17.33 1.39 -10.39
N GLN A 219 17.93 0.19 -10.47
CA GLN A 219 18.39 -0.38 -11.74
C GLN A 219 17.25 -0.48 -12.76
N THR A 220 16.07 -0.90 -12.31
CA THR A 220 14.89 -0.99 -13.16
C THR A 220 14.53 0.38 -13.73
N ILE A 221 14.50 1.42 -12.90
CA ILE A 221 14.23 2.80 -13.34
C ILE A 221 15.28 3.27 -14.35
N TYR A 222 16.57 3.18 -14.01
CA TYR A 222 17.66 3.67 -14.86
C TYR A 222 17.75 2.95 -16.21
N LYS A 223 17.41 1.65 -16.26
CA LYS A 223 17.39 0.86 -17.50
C LYS A 223 16.46 1.45 -18.56
N PHE A 224 15.39 2.14 -18.16
CA PHE A 224 14.44 2.76 -19.08
C PHE A 224 14.74 4.25 -19.33
N GLU A 225 15.63 4.87 -18.55
CA GLU A 225 16.14 6.21 -18.83
C GLU A 225 17.27 6.19 -19.89
N SER A 226 18.06 5.11 -19.96
CA SER A 226 19.20 5.01 -20.89
C SER A 226 18.83 4.62 -22.32
N LYS A 227 17.62 4.09 -22.56
CA LYS A 227 17.16 3.69 -23.90
C LYS A 227 16.87 4.87 -24.85
N GLU A 228 16.66 6.07 -24.33
CA GLU A 228 16.53 7.28 -25.16
C GLU A 228 17.87 7.71 -25.77
N LYS A 229 19.01 7.41 -25.14
CA LYS A 229 20.32 7.84 -25.69
C LYS A 229 20.75 7.06 -26.92
N ILE A 230 20.29 5.82 -27.09
CA ILE A 230 20.67 4.99 -28.24
C ILE A 230 19.75 5.26 -29.45
N ASN A 231 18.49 5.68 -29.22
CA ASN A 231 17.53 5.94 -30.29
C ASN A 231 17.42 7.42 -30.72
N ALA A 232 18.25 8.30 -30.15
CA ALA A 232 18.31 9.73 -30.51
C ALA A 232 19.60 10.08 -31.28
N GLU A 233 20.44 9.09 -31.58
CA GLU A 233 21.69 9.22 -32.37
C GLU A 233 21.63 8.46 -33.71
N ASP A 234 20.46 7.91 -34.09
CA ASP A 234 20.16 7.32 -35.39
C ASP A 234 19.13 8.18 -36.16
#